data_AF-A0A645D4W2-F1
#
_entry.id   AF-A0A645D4W2-F1
#
_cell.length_a   1.000
_cell.length_b   1.000
_cell.length_c   1.000
_cell.angle_alpha   90.00
_cell.angle_beta   90.00
_cell.angle_gamma   90.00
#
_symmetry.space_group_name_H-M   'P 1'
#
loop_
_entity.id
_entity.type
_entity.pdbx_description
1 polymer ?
#
loop_
_entity_poly.entity_id
_entity_poly.type
_entity_poly.pdbx_seq_one_letter_code
_entity_poly.pdbx_strand_id
1 'polypeptide(L)'
;MDDDFNTADAITAVYELVKFINVKVKEGFSKKTAVASQKMLMELCAILGILQDNAETEEDFEKEKIEALIEKRTEAKKAKDFAAADAIRDELAAMGITIKDTRQGVQWFRG
;
A
#
# COMPACT_ATOMS: atom_id res chain seq x y z
N MET A 1 -4.22 17.81 -23.84
CA MET A 1 -2.95 18.47 -23.50
C MET A 1 -2.37 19.25 -24.68
N ASP A 2 -2.83 18.99 -25.91
CA ASP A 2 -2.40 19.73 -27.12
C ASP A 2 -2.92 21.18 -27.20
N ASP A 3 -3.79 21.59 -26.27
CA ASP A 3 -4.30 22.96 -26.12
C ASP A 3 -3.73 23.54 -24.81
N ASP A 4 -2.65 24.32 -24.91
CA ASP A 4 -2.02 25.13 -23.86
C ASP A 4 -1.87 24.49 -22.45
N PHE A 5 -1.46 23.22 -22.38
CA PHE A 5 -1.22 22.51 -21.11
C PHE A 5 -2.37 22.67 -20.09
N ASN A 6 -3.63 22.69 -20.55
CA ASN A 6 -4.77 22.85 -19.66
C ASN A 6 -4.91 21.67 -18.67
N THR A 7 -4.36 21.85 -17.48
CA THR A 7 -4.36 20.85 -16.42
C THR A 7 -5.74 20.66 -15.80
N ALA A 8 -6.63 21.66 -15.85
CA ALA A 8 -7.99 21.54 -15.32
C ALA A 8 -8.81 20.52 -16.11
N ASP A 9 -8.72 20.56 -17.44
CA ASP A 9 -9.38 19.58 -18.31
C ASP A 9 -8.73 18.19 -18.17
N ALA A 10 -7.39 18.15 -18.03
CA ALA A 10 -6.67 16.89 -17.81
C ALA A 10 -7.07 16.22 -16.48
N ILE A 11 -7.20 16.97 -15.39
CA ILE A 11 -7.66 16.47 -14.09
C ILE A 11 -9.11 15.99 -14.19
N THR A 12 -9.96 16.72 -14.91
CA THR A 12 -11.36 16.32 -15.13
C THR A 12 -11.43 14.98 -15.86
N ALA A 13 -10.66 14.80 -16.93
CA ALA A 13 -10.58 13.54 -17.67
C ALA A 13 -10.04 12.37 -16.79
N VAL A 14 -9.04 12.62 -15.94
CA VAL A 14 -8.52 11.63 -14.99
C VAL A 14 -9.60 11.21 -14.00
N TYR A 15 -10.37 12.17 -13.46
CA TYR A 15 -11.47 11.87 -12.53
C TYR A 15 -12.56 11.01 -13.18
N GLU A 16 -12.95 11.33 -14.41
CA GLU A 16 -13.91 10.53 -15.18
C GLU A 16 -13.41 9.11 -15.42
N LEU A 17 -12.12 8.95 -15.75
CA LEU A 17 -11.48 7.64 -15.92
C LEU A 17 -11.51 6.83 -14.61
N VAL A 18 -11.18 7.44 -13.46
CA VAL A 18 -11.27 6.79 -12.14
C VAL A 18 -12.69 6.31 -11.86
N LYS A 19 -13.69 7.17 -12.10
CA LYS A 19 -15.09 6.82 -11.90
C LYS A 19 -15.51 5.65 -12.78
N PHE A 20 -15.11 5.66 -14.04
CA PHE A 20 -15.37 4.57 -14.98
C PHE A 20 -14.76 3.25 -14.52
N ILE A 21 -13.46 3.26 -14.16
CA ILE A 21 -12.75 2.07 -13.65
C ILE A 21 -13.47 1.51 -12.42
N ASN A 22 -13.85 2.36 -11.46
CA ASN A 22 -14.52 1.94 -10.23
C ASN A 22 -15.88 1.27 -10.48
N VAL A 23 -16.69 1.82 -11.38
CA VAL A 23 -17.98 1.20 -11.77
C VAL A 23 -17.71 -0.16 -12.41
N LYS A 24 -16.77 -0.22 -13.35
CA LYS A 24 -16.49 -1.44 -14.10
C LYS A 24 -15.83 -2.54 -13.27
N VAL A 25 -15.03 -2.19 -12.27
CA VAL A 25 -14.53 -3.13 -11.27
C VAL A 25 -15.67 -3.76 -10.47
N LYS A 26 -16.67 -2.96 -10.06
CA LYS A 26 -17.86 -3.49 -9.37
C LYS A 26 -18.75 -4.36 -10.27
N GLU A 27 -18.80 -4.08 -11.56
CA GLU A 27 -19.52 -4.87 -12.56
C GLU A 27 -18.80 -6.18 -12.97
N GLY A 28 -17.64 -6.49 -12.38
CA GLY A 28 -16.95 -7.76 -12.59
C GLY A 28 -15.81 -7.72 -13.60
N PHE A 29 -15.07 -6.61 -13.68
CA PHE A 29 -13.80 -6.60 -14.43
C PHE A 29 -12.93 -7.80 -14.07
N SER A 30 -12.35 -8.42 -15.11
CA SER A 30 -11.28 -9.37 -14.89
C SER A 30 -10.11 -8.69 -14.19
N LYS A 31 -9.40 -9.42 -13.32
CA LYS A 31 -8.20 -8.92 -12.64
C LYS A 31 -7.19 -8.34 -13.65
N LYS A 32 -7.04 -8.97 -14.82
CA LYS A 32 -6.14 -8.51 -15.88
C LYS A 32 -6.53 -7.13 -16.42
N THR A 33 -7.82 -6.91 -16.64
CA THR A 33 -8.34 -5.63 -17.13
C THR A 33 -8.19 -4.54 -16.08
N ALA A 34 -8.51 -4.84 -14.81
CA ALA A 34 -8.36 -3.90 -13.71
C ALA A 34 -6.90 -3.42 -13.55
N VAL A 35 -5.94 -4.35 -13.62
CA VAL A 35 -4.50 -4.02 -13.55
C VAL A 35 -4.05 -3.18 -14.75
N ALA A 36 -4.51 -3.49 -15.96
CA ALA A 36 -4.18 -2.70 -17.15
C ALA A 36 -4.73 -1.27 -17.07
N SER A 37 -5.98 -1.11 -16.60
CA SER A 37 -6.61 0.19 -16.40
C SER A 37 -5.92 1.00 -15.30
N GLN A 38 -5.52 0.34 -14.20
CA GLN A 38 -4.73 0.98 -13.16
C GLN A 38 -3.38 1.49 -13.71
N LYS A 39 -2.68 0.67 -14.49
CA LYS A 39 -1.40 1.07 -15.09
C LYS A 39 -1.54 2.31 -15.98
N MET A 40 -2.55 2.32 -16.86
CA MET A 40 -2.83 3.47 -17.72
C MET A 40 -3.16 4.74 -16.91
N LEU A 41 -3.95 4.60 -15.84
CA LEU A 41 -4.25 5.72 -14.94
C LEU A 41 -2.97 6.29 -14.31
N MET A 42 -2.08 5.44 -13.81
CA MET A 42 -0.81 5.88 -13.20
C MET A 42 0.11 6.58 -14.20
N GLU A 43 0.17 6.11 -15.45
CA GLU A 43 0.94 6.76 -16.52
C GLU A 43 0.43 8.18 -16.82
N LEU A 44 -0.90 8.38 -16.85
CA LEU A 44 -1.50 9.71 -17.02
C LEU A 44 -1.25 10.62 -15.80
N CYS A 45 -1.36 10.07 -14.60
CA CYS A 45 -1.11 10.81 -13.36
C CYS A 45 0.37 11.22 -13.22
N ALA A 46 1.30 10.40 -13.73
CA ALA A 46 2.73 10.71 -13.76
C ALA A 46 3.06 11.93 -14.62
N ILE A 47 2.39 12.09 -15.77
CA ILE A 47 2.53 13.29 -16.61
C ILE A 47 2.07 14.54 -15.85
N LEU A 48 1.05 14.42 -15.01
CA LEU A 48 0.51 15.51 -14.19
C LEU A 48 1.25 15.69 -12.85
N GLY A 49 2.19 14.81 -12.49
CA GLY A 49 2.89 14.83 -11.21
C GLY A 49 2.00 14.53 -9.99
N ILE A 50 0.84 13.89 -10.18
CA ILE A 50 -0.09 13.53 -9.11
C ILE A 50 -0.11 12.01 -8.90
N LEU A 51 -0.58 11.56 -7.73
CA LEU A 51 -0.65 10.13 -7.38
C LEU A 51 0.67 9.38 -7.64
N GLN A 52 1.77 10.04 -7.34
CA GLN A 52 3.12 9.51 -7.47
C GLN A 52 3.50 8.82 -6.15
N ASP A 53 3.77 7.52 -6.19
CA ASP A 53 4.37 6.73 -5.08
C ASP A 53 5.88 7.05 -4.93
N ASN A 54 6.26 8.32 -5.15
CA ASN A 54 7.65 8.72 -5.32
C ASN A 54 8.20 9.41 -4.05
N ALA A 55 7.35 9.62 -3.05
CA ALA A 55 7.80 10.00 -1.73
C ALA A 55 7.82 8.72 -0.90
N GLU A 56 9.01 8.13 -0.73
CA GLU A 56 9.27 7.31 0.46
C GLU A 56 9.00 8.24 1.65
N THR A 57 7.81 8.12 2.21
CA THR A 57 7.43 8.91 3.37
C THR A 57 8.16 8.35 4.59
N GLU A 58 8.34 9.15 5.64
CA GLU A 58 8.82 8.61 6.92
C GLU A 58 7.95 7.42 7.38
N GLU A 59 6.66 7.42 7.01
CA GLU A 59 5.73 6.31 7.25
C GLU A 59 6.11 5.02 6.49
N ASP A 60 6.68 5.10 5.29
CA ASP A 60 7.13 3.93 4.52
C ASP A 60 8.38 3.29 5.14
N PHE A 61 9.35 4.11 5.59
CA PHE A 61 10.52 3.60 6.32
C PHE A 61 10.14 2.97 7.67
N GLU A 62 9.19 3.59 8.39
CA GLU A 62 8.63 2.99 9.60
C GLU A 62 7.96 1.66 9.26
N LYS A 63 7.15 1.60 8.19
CA LYS A 63 6.48 0.38 7.75
C LYS A 63 7.45 -0.75 7.42
N GLU A 64 8.50 -0.51 6.65
CA GLU A 64 9.51 -1.52 6.33
C GLU A 64 10.20 -2.05 7.60
N LYS A 65 10.51 -1.16 8.54
CA LYS A 65 11.11 -1.54 9.83
C LYS A 65 10.17 -2.45 10.63
N ILE A 66 8.88 -2.14 10.64
CA ILE A 66 7.84 -2.92 11.33
C ILE A 66 7.69 -4.30 10.69
N GLU A 67 7.64 -4.37 9.37
CA GLU A 67 7.54 -5.64 8.63
C GLU A 67 8.77 -6.52 8.88
N ALA A 68 9.98 -5.94 8.89
CA ALA A 68 11.21 -6.65 9.21
C ALA A 68 11.21 -7.21 10.64
N LEU A 69 10.69 -6.47 11.63
CA LEU A 69 10.53 -6.96 13.00
C LEU A 69 9.52 -8.10 13.07
N ILE A 70 8.39 -8.00 12.37
CA ILE A 70 7.39 -9.07 12.31
C ILE A 70 7.97 -10.35 11.68
N GLU A 71 8.78 -10.21 10.64
CA GLU A 71 9.48 -11.34 10.01
C GLU A 71 10.46 -12.00 10.99
N LYS A 72 11.32 -11.21 11.65
CA LYS A 72 12.24 -11.71 12.69
C LYS A 72 11.50 -12.42 13.83
N ARG A 73 10.34 -11.92 14.26
CA ARG A 73 9.50 -12.60 15.26
C ARG A 73 9.01 -13.95 14.74
N THR A 74 8.62 -14.02 13.46
CA THR A 74 8.14 -15.25 12.83
C THR A 74 9.27 -16.28 12.73
N GLU A 75 10.48 -15.84 12.40
CA GLU A 75 11.68 -16.67 12.39
C GLU A 75 12.04 -17.16 13.79
N ALA A 76 12.04 -16.28 14.80
CA ALA A 76 12.26 -16.65 16.20
C ALA A 76 11.26 -17.70 16.68
N LYS A 77 9.96 -17.53 16.35
CA LYS A 77 8.93 -18.55 16.62
C LYS A 77 9.22 -19.88 15.92
N LYS A 78 9.66 -19.88 14.66
CA LYS A 78 10.05 -21.11 13.94
C LYS A 78 11.26 -21.79 14.56
N ALA A 79 12.23 -21.00 15.03
CA ALA A 79 13.41 -21.46 15.74
C ALA A 79 13.13 -21.92 17.19
N LYS A 80 11.87 -21.79 17.66
CA LYS A 80 11.44 -22.02 19.05
C LYS A 80 12.15 -21.11 20.06
N ASP A 81 12.65 -19.96 19.60
CA ASP A 81 13.18 -18.91 20.44
C ASP A 81 12.04 -17.98 20.88
N PHE A 82 11.34 -18.39 21.93
CA PHE A 82 10.21 -17.66 22.47
C PHE A 82 10.65 -16.35 23.16
N ALA A 83 11.87 -16.30 23.70
CA ALA A 83 12.42 -15.11 24.34
C ALA A 83 12.66 -13.99 23.33
N ALA A 84 13.27 -14.31 22.18
CA ALA A 84 13.45 -13.34 21.10
C ALA A 84 12.10 -12.89 20.49
N ALA A 85 11.14 -13.81 20.35
CA ALA A 85 9.82 -13.47 19.83
C ALA A 85 9.03 -12.52 20.75
N ASP A 86 9.15 -12.67 22.06
CA ASP A 86 8.51 -11.79 23.05
C ASP A 86 9.21 -10.42 23.12
N ALA A 87 10.55 -10.37 23.05
CA ALA A 87 11.29 -9.12 23.00
C ALA A 87 10.88 -8.23 21.81
N ILE A 88 10.74 -8.85 20.62
CA ILE A 88 10.28 -8.13 19.41
C ILE A 88 8.82 -7.68 19.53
N ARG A 89 7.97 -8.46 20.21
CA ARG A 89 6.58 -8.09 20.45
C ARG A 89 6.49 -6.84 21.34
N ASP A 90 7.32 -6.78 22.37
CA ASP A 90 7.35 -5.63 23.29
C ASP A 90 7.97 -4.40 22.63
N GLU A 91 8.97 -4.58 21.75
CA GLU A 91 9.51 -3.50 20.90
C GLU A 91 8.43 -2.92 19.98
N LEU A 92 7.65 -3.78 19.30
CA LEU A 92 6.53 -3.34 18.46
C LEU A 92 5.43 -2.66 19.28
N ALA A 93 5.12 -3.17 20.47
CA ALA A 93 4.16 -2.52 21.37
C ALA A 93 4.62 -1.13 21.84
N ALA A 94 5.92 -0.95 22.10
CA ALA A 94 6.51 0.34 22.45
C ALA A 94 6.42 1.38 21.30
N MET A 95 6.38 0.90 20.05
CA MET A 95 6.14 1.72 18.86
C MET A 95 4.63 2.00 18.62
N GLY A 96 3.74 1.57 19.53
CA GLY A 96 2.28 1.72 19.37
C GLY A 96 1.66 0.71 18.41
N ILE A 97 2.36 -0.38 18.11
CA ILE A 97 1.93 -1.37 17.11
C ILE A 97 1.41 -2.61 17.80
N THR A 98 0.16 -2.93 17.49
CA THR A 98 -0.49 -4.15 17.97
C THR A 98 -0.48 -5.20 16.88
N ILE A 99 0.16 -6.34 17.16
CA ILE A 99 0.24 -7.49 16.26
C ILE A 99 -0.92 -8.45 16.52
N LYS A 100 -1.57 -8.90 15.45
CA LYS A 100 -2.62 -9.93 15.44
C LYS A 100 -2.22 -11.08 14.51
N ASP A 101 -1.92 -12.23 15.11
CA ASP A 101 -1.69 -13.46 14.36
C ASP A 101 -3.03 -14.01 13.83
N THR A 102 -3.18 -14.15 12.51
CA THR A 102 -4.35 -14.78 11.88
C THR A 102 -3.94 -16.02 11.07
N ARG A 103 -4.90 -16.88 10.71
CA ARG A 103 -4.64 -18.03 9.82
C ARG A 103 -4.14 -17.64 8.42
N GLN A 104 -4.36 -16.39 7.99
CA GLN A 104 -3.94 -15.89 6.68
C GLN A 104 -2.60 -15.13 6.73
N GLY A 105 -2.04 -14.89 7.92
CA GLY A 105 -0.81 -14.13 8.10
C GLY A 105 -0.84 -13.26 9.35
N VAL A 106 0.27 -12.58 9.61
CA VAL A 106 0.40 -11.62 10.70
C VAL A 106 -0.15 -10.27 10.22
N GLN A 107 -1.20 -9.76 10.86
CA GLN A 107 -1.72 -8.42 10.62
C GLN A 107 -1.29 -7.52 11.77
N TRP A 108 -0.98 -6.25 11.50
CA TRP A 108 -0.64 -5.30 12.55
C TRP A 108 -1.45 -4.01 12.40
N PHE A 109 -1.67 -3.34 13.53
CA PHE A 109 -2.45 -2.11 13.63
C PHE A 109 -1.64 -1.08 14.41
N ARG A 110 -1.63 0.18 13.94
CA ARG A 110 -1.10 1.33 14.69
C ARG A 110 -2.25 1.93 15.50
N GLY A 111 -2.06 2.03 16.82
CA GLY A 111 -3.00 2.65 17.75
C GLY A 111 -2.64 4.09 18.07
#